data_AF-A0A7K2XA52-F1
#
_entry.id   AF-A0A7K2XA52-F1
#
_cell.length_a   1.000
_cell.length_b   1.000
_cell.length_c   1.000
_cell.angle_alpha   90.00
_cell.angle_beta   90.00
_cell.angle_gamma   90.00
#
_symmetry.space_group_name_H-M   'P 1'
#
loop_
_entity.id
_entity.type
_entity.pdbx_description
1 polymer ?
#
loop_
_entity_poly.entity_id
_entity_poly.type
_entity_poly.pdbx_seq_one_letter_code
_entity_poly.pdbx_strand_id
1 'polypeptide(L)'
;MADHTWPGEALVAAAQRGDTEALTDLVHGSYPHVHRFARTLCATPQDAEDAAQEALIILYRKVGMLRASGALASWMFRIVRNECLRRTRGLISHGPAVPGRGPSRRHG
;
A
#
# COMPACT_ATOMS: atom_id res chain seq x y z
N MET A 1 -14.07 18.46 12.00
CA MET A 1 -14.17 17.75 10.71
C MET A 1 -12.75 17.41 10.31
N ALA A 2 -12.33 16.16 10.46
CA ALA A 2 -10.96 15.77 10.11
C ALA A 2 -10.83 15.85 8.59
N ASP A 3 -9.78 16.53 8.13
CA ASP A 3 -9.53 16.73 6.71
C ASP A 3 -9.34 15.37 6.03
N HIS A 4 -10.35 14.95 5.29
CA HIS A 4 -10.45 13.74 4.49
C HIS A 4 -9.68 13.83 3.16
N THR A 5 -8.65 14.66 3.13
CA THR A 5 -7.82 14.86 1.95
C THR A 5 -6.56 14.01 2.06
N TRP A 6 -6.16 13.39 0.95
CA TRP A 6 -4.89 12.66 0.88
C TRP A 6 -3.71 13.62 1.08
N PRO A 7 -2.57 13.15 1.62
CA PRO A 7 -1.33 13.92 1.66
C PRO A 7 -1.00 14.56 0.32
N GLY A 8 -0.60 15.84 0.36
CA GLY A 8 -0.34 16.63 -0.85
C GLY A 8 0.91 16.20 -1.62
N GLU A 9 0.97 16.55 -2.90
CA GLU A 9 2.05 16.13 -3.80
C GLU A 9 3.44 16.61 -3.35
N ALA A 10 3.53 17.80 -2.74
CA ALA A 10 4.79 18.34 -2.24
C ALA A 10 5.39 17.46 -1.11
N LEU A 11 4.53 16.95 -0.22
CA LEU A 11 4.92 16.06 0.87
C LEU A 11 5.40 14.71 0.33
N VAL A 12 4.67 14.17 -0.65
CA VAL A 12 5.08 12.95 -1.37
C VAL A 12 6.44 13.14 -2.04
N ALA A 13 6.64 14.24 -2.76
CA ALA A 13 7.90 14.52 -3.44
C ALA A 13 9.08 14.68 -2.45
N ALA A 14 8.86 15.29 -1.28
CA ALA A 14 9.87 15.37 -0.23
C ALA A 14 10.24 13.99 0.31
N ALA A 15 9.26 13.16 0.64
CA ALA A 15 9.48 11.78 1.07
C ALA A 15 10.24 10.95 0.03
N GLN A 16 9.95 11.14 -1.26
CA GLN A 16 10.66 10.48 -2.37
C GLN A 16 12.15 10.86 -2.45
N ARG A 17 12.53 12.05 -1.98
CA ARG A 17 13.92 12.52 -1.94
C ARG A 17 14.66 12.05 -0.68
N GLY A 18 14.03 11.27 0.19
CA GLY A 18 14.63 10.74 1.42
C GLY A 18 14.44 11.64 2.64
N ASP A 19 13.54 12.62 2.60
CA ASP A 19 13.16 13.37 3.79
C ASP A 19 12.34 12.46 4.72
N THR A 20 12.96 12.08 5.85
CA THR A 20 12.40 11.15 6.83
C THR A 20 11.19 11.72 7.57
N GLU A 21 11.16 13.03 7.82
CA GLU A 21 10.03 13.69 8.48
C GLU A 21 8.84 13.71 7.51
N ALA A 22 9.08 14.11 6.26
CA ALA A 22 8.07 14.06 5.21
C ALA A 22 7.51 12.65 4.99
N LEU A 23 8.35 11.62 5.05
CA LEU A 23 7.92 10.22 4.92
C LEU A 23 7.07 9.79 6.12
N THR A 24 7.42 10.23 7.32
CA THR A 24 6.66 9.94 8.55
C THR A 24 5.29 10.59 8.49
N ASP A 25 5.22 11.86 8.11
CA ASP A 25 3.97 12.60 7.95
C ASP A 25 3.10 12.03 6.83
N LEU A 26 3.73 11.61 5.72
CA LEU A 26 3.04 10.95 4.61
C LEU A 26 2.36 9.65 5.07
N VAL A 27 3.05 8.84 5.89
CA VAL A 27 2.50 7.59 6.43
C VAL A 27 1.34 7.88 7.38
N HIS A 28 1.52 8.80 8.34
CA HIS A 28 0.47 9.17 9.29
C HIS A 28 -0.77 9.76 8.60
N GLY A 29 -0.56 10.68 7.65
CA GLY A 29 -1.64 11.30 6.89
C GLY A 29 -2.36 10.32 5.95
N SER A 30 -1.69 9.26 5.52
CA SER A 30 -2.31 8.22 4.68
C SER A 30 -3.14 7.22 5.48
N TYR A 31 -2.83 6.99 6.77
CA TYR A 31 -3.48 5.93 7.57
C TYR A 31 -5.02 6.01 7.60
N PRO A 32 -5.66 7.16 7.88
CA PRO A 32 -7.13 7.23 7.94
C PRO A 32 -7.81 6.82 6.63
N HIS A 33 -7.21 7.14 5.48
CA HIS A 33 -7.72 6.82 4.15
C HIS A 33 -7.59 5.33 3.85
N VAL A 34 -6.40 4.81 4.10
CA VAL A 34 -6.05 3.40 3.89
C VAL A 34 -6.92 2.50 4.77
N HIS A 35 -7.00 2.81 6.07
CA HIS A 35 -7.79 2.05 7.02
C HIS A 35 -9.29 2.09 6.67
N ARG A 36 -9.85 3.26 6.34
CA ARG A 36 -11.24 3.38 5.89
C ARG A 36 -11.51 2.53 4.65
N PHE A 37 -10.63 2.58 3.66
CA PHE A 37 -10.82 1.79 2.44
C PHE A 37 -10.69 0.28 2.71
N ALA A 38 -9.71 -0.14 3.51
CA ALA A 38 -9.54 -1.53 3.92
C ALA A 38 -10.80 -2.07 4.63
N ARG A 39 -11.40 -1.27 5.53
CA ARG A 39 -12.65 -1.60 6.23
C ARG A 39 -13.84 -1.86 5.30
N THR A 40 -13.84 -1.28 4.10
CA THR A 40 -14.91 -1.52 3.10
C THR A 40 -14.69 -2.77 2.25
N LEU A 41 -13.48 -3.33 2.25
CA LEU A 41 -13.06 -4.35 1.30
C LEU A 41 -12.66 -5.68 1.94
N CYS A 42 -11.98 -5.63 3.09
CA CYS A 42 -11.54 -6.81 3.83
C CYS A 42 -12.73 -7.50 4.52
N ALA A 43 -12.63 -8.82 4.70
CA ALA A 43 -13.72 -9.65 5.24
C ALA A 43 -13.99 -9.40 6.72
N THR A 44 -12.94 -9.11 7.50
CA THR A 44 -13.04 -8.84 8.94
C THR A 44 -12.38 -7.51 9.31
N PRO A 45 -12.74 -6.91 10.46
CA PRO A 45 -12.05 -5.74 10.99
C PRO A 45 -10.55 -5.97 11.21
N GLN A 46 -10.17 -7.17 11.65
CA GLN A 46 -8.77 -7.54 11.86
C GLN A 46 -8.00 -7.58 10.54
N ASP A 47 -8.56 -8.21 9.50
CA ASP A 47 -7.94 -8.23 8.17
C ASP A 47 -7.76 -6.82 7.62
N ALA A 48 -8.72 -5.92 7.88
CA ALA A 48 -8.66 -4.54 7.44
C ALA A 48 -7.50 -3.78 8.10
N GLU A 49 -7.32 -3.95 9.41
CA GLU A 49 -6.22 -3.34 10.15
C GLU A 49 -4.87 -3.88 9.65
N ASP A 50 -4.73 -5.20 9.54
CA ASP A 50 -3.50 -5.83 9.06
C ASP A 50 -3.17 -5.43 7.60
N ALA A 51 -4.17 -5.33 6.73
CA ALA A 51 -3.98 -4.89 5.35
C ALA A 51 -3.59 -3.41 5.28
N ALA A 52 -4.16 -2.56 6.14
CA ALA A 52 -3.81 -1.16 6.21
C ALA A 52 -2.37 -0.95 6.68
N GLN A 53 -1.96 -1.66 7.73
CA GLN A 53 -0.59 -1.61 8.22
C GLN A 53 0.42 -2.08 7.17
N GLU A 54 0.17 -3.22 6.51
CA GLU A 54 1.06 -3.70 5.45
C GLU A 54 1.13 -2.72 4.28
N ALA A 55 0.01 -2.10 3.91
CA ALA A 55 0.01 -1.08 2.86
C ALA A 55 0.87 0.15 3.22
N LEU A 56 0.84 0.58 4.48
CA LEU A 56 1.66 1.70 4.96
C LEU A 56 3.14 1.33 5.09
N ILE A 57 3.46 0.09 5.45
CA ILE A 57 4.85 -0.42 5.43
C ILE A 57 5.37 -0.43 3.98
N ILE A 58 4.53 -0.83 3.03
CA ILE A 58 4.85 -0.77 1.60
C ILE A 58 5.07 0.68 1.16
N LEU A 59 4.19 1.62 1.56
CA LEU A 59 4.36 3.05 1.29
C LEU A 59 5.72 3.53 1.80
N TYR A 60 6.02 3.32 3.08
CA TYR A 60 7.28 3.72 3.71
C TYR A 60 8.51 3.20 2.93
N ARG A 61 8.50 1.91 2.56
CA ARG A 61 9.63 1.26 1.87
C ARG A 61 9.74 1.60 0.39
N LYS A 62 8.63 1.97 -0.26
CA LYS A 62 8.50 1.98 -1.72
C LYS A 62 8.02 3.30 -2.30
N VAL A 63 7.88 4.37 -1.50
CA VAL A 63 7.44 5.69 -1.96
C VAL A 63 8.30 6.20 -3.13
N GLY A 64 9.61 5.93 -3.12
CA GLY A 64 10.53 6.30 -4.21
C GLY A 64 10.23 5.63 -5.57
N MET A 65 9.44 4.54 -5.59
CA MET A 65 8.99 3.89 -6.84
C MET A 65 7.67 4.44 -7.37
N LEU A 66 7.02 5.35 -6.65
CA LEU A 66 5.81 6.01 -7.13
C LEU A 66 6.17 6.95 -8.30
N ARG A 67 5.59 6.71 -9.48
CA ARG A 67 5.97 7.43 -10.70
C ARG A 67 5.58 8.91 -10.71
N ALA A 68 4.52 9.27 -9.99
CA ALA A 68 4.00 10.63 -9.93
C ALA A 68 3.45 10.89 -8.53
N SER A 69 3.80 12.02 -7.93
CA SER A 69 3.41 12.38 -6.56
C SER A 69 1.88 12.46 -6.39
N GLY A 70 1.16 12.92 -7.42
CA GLY A 70 -0.31 12.93 -7.46
C GLY A 70 -0.98 11.55 -7.57
N ALA A 71 -0.23 10.47 -7.80
CA ALA A 71 -0.77 9.11 -7.91
C ALA A 71 -0.85 8.35 -6.58
N LEU A 72 -0.58 9.00 -5.45
CA LEU A 72 -0.54 8.35 -4.13
C LEU A 72 -1.83 7.58 -3.81
N ALA A 73 -2.99 8.22 -3.95
CA ALA A 73 -4.27 7.62 -3.59
C ALA A 73 -4.56 6.34 -4.39
N SER A 74 -4.43 6.40 -5.72
CA SER A 74 -4.69 5.25 -6.60
C SER A 74 -3.69 4.12 -6.39
N TRP A 75 -2.43 4.46 -6.11
CA TRP A 75 -1.40 3.48 -5.77
C TRP A 75 -1.72 2.77 -4.45
N MET A 76 -2.10 3.52 -3.41
CA MET A 76 -2.47 2.97 -2.10
C MET A 76 -3.72 2.10 -2.16
N PHE A 77 -4.76 2.52 -2.89
CA PHE A 77 -5.94 1.68 -3.10
C PHE A 77 -5.60 0.34 -3.75
N ARG A 78 -4.68 0.33 -4.71
CA ARG A 78 -4.23 -0.91 -5.35
C ARG A 78 -3.51 -1.84 -4.38
N ILE A 79 -2.67 -1.29 -3.50
CA ILE A 79 -1.96 -2.05 -2.47
C ILE A 79 -2.95 -2.65 -1.47
N VAL A 80 -3.83 -1.84 -0.89
CA VAL A 80 -4.86 -2.28 0.07
C VAL A 80 -5.73 -3.38 -0.53
N ARG A 81 -6.15 -3.20 -1.80
CA ARG A 81 -6.95 -4.22 -2.49
C ARG A 81 -6.23 -5.56 -2.58
N ASN A 82 -4.95 -5.55 -2.95
CA ASN A 82 -4.17 -6.77 -3.05
C ASN A 82 -3.99 -7.43 -1.67
N GLU A 83 -3.77 -6.63 -0.62
CA GLU A 83 -3.60 -7.13 0.74
C GLU A 83 -4.88 -7.72 1.35
N CYS A 84 -6.05 -7.11 1.10
CA CYS A 84 -7.33 -7.70 1.47
C CYS A 84 -7.59 -9.02 0.72
N LEU A 85 -7.39 -9.03 -0.60
CA LEU A 85 -7.60 -10.24 -1.40
C LEU A 85 -6.63 -11.38 -1.04
N ARG A 86 -5.38 -11.05 -0.68
CA ARG A 86 -4.38 -12.03 -0.23
C ARG A 86 -4.86 -12.74 1.04
N ARG A 87 -5.46 -11.99 1.99
CA ARG A 87 -5.97 -12.53 3.26
C ARG A 87 -7.20 -13.42 3.06
N THR A 88 -8.14 -12.99 2.21
CA THR A 88 -9.30 -13.84 1.86
C THR A 88 -8.89 -15.13 1.15
N ARG A 89 -7.85 -15.09 0.30
CA ARG A 89 -7.31 -16.30 -0.35
C ARG A 89 -6.54 -17.20 0.61
N GLY A 90 -5.87 -16.64 1.62
CA GLY A 90 -5.21 -17.42 2.68
C GLY A 90 -6.18 -18.28 3.49
N LEU A 91 -7.45 -17.85 3.62
CA LEU A 91 -8.51 -18.66 4.23
C LEU A 91 -8.98 -19.83 3.35
N ILE A 92 -8.80 -19.73 2.03
CA ILE A 92 -9.16 -20.78 1.05
C ILE A 92 -7.94 -21.68 0.73
N SER A 93 -6.71 -21.23 1.04
CA SER A 93 -5.47 -21.96 0.75
C SER A 93 -4.69 -22.32 2.01
N HIS A 94 -4.98 -23.51 2.55
CA HIS A 94 -3.97 -24.29 3.27
C HIS A 94 -3.00 -24.90 2.23
N GLY A 95 -1.97 -24.14 1.86
CA GLY A 95 -0.85 -24.62 1.03
C GLY A 95 0.00 -23.48 0.44
N PRO A 96 1.35 -23.50 0.54
CA PRO A 96 2.18 -22.40 0.06
C PRO A 96 2.39 -22.51 -1.46
N ALA A 97 1.74 -21.65 -2.23
CA ALA A 97 2.06 -21.47 -3.64
C ALA A 97 3.21 -20.46 -3.78
N VAL A 98 4.44 -20.97 -3.83
CA VAL A 98 5.61 -20.23 -4.31
C VAL A 98 5.47 -20.06 -5.84
N PRO A 99 5.31 -18.84 -6.40
CA PRO A 99 5.28 -18.71 -7.84
C PRO A 99 6.70 -18.83 -8.39
N GLY A 100 6.87 -19.86 -9.22
CA GLY A 100 8.12 -20.21 -9.88
C GLY A 100 8.73 -19.05 -10.67
N ARG A 101 10.05 -18.93 -10.52
CA ARG A 101 10.96 -18.18 -11.39
C ARG A 101 10.82 -18.72 -12.82
N GLY A 102 10.12 -17.99 -13.69
CA GLY A 102 10.03 -18.30 -15.11
C GLY A 102 11.39 -18.15 -15.82
N PRO A 103 11.66 -18.91 -16.89
CA PRO A 103 12.95 -18.91 -17.56
C PRO A 103 13.20 -17.61 -18.35
N SER A 104 14.38 -17.05 -18.15
CA SER A 104 14.93 -15.91 -18.89
C SER A 104 15.07 -16.26 -20.37
N ARG A 105 14.26 -15.65 -21.24
CA ARG A 105 14.52 -15.64 -22.68
C ARG A 105 15.58 -14.57 -22.97
N ARG A 106 16.81 -15.01 -23.22
CA ARG A 106 17.75 -14.33 -24.12
C ARG A 106 17.94 -15.24 -25.32
N HIS A 107 17.52 -14.80 -26.49
CA HIS A 107 18.12 -15.20 -27.75
C HIS A 107 18.57 -13.91 -28.43
N GLY A 108 19.78 -13.95 -28.98
CA GLY A 108 20.46 -12.84 -29.63
C GLY A 108 19.97 -12.57 -31.04
#